data_AF-A0A4R5MGL7-F1
#
_entry.id   AF-A0A4R5MGL7-F1
#
_cell.length_a   1.000
_cell.length_b   1.000
_cell.length_c   1.000
_cell.angle_alpha   90.00
_cell.angle_beta   90.00
_cell.angle_gamma   90.00
#
_symmetry.space_group_name_H-M   'P 1'
#
loop_
_entity.id
_entity.type
_entity.pdbx_description
1 polymer ?
#
loop_
_entity_poly.entity_id
_entity_poly.type
_entity_poly.pdbx_seq_one_letter_code
_entity_poly.pdbx_strand_id
1 'polypeptide(L)'
;MQNRHLVKAIVDMAVFLEFTDEDVLNPDISMAALEQLANELQCMSESEKSSVAECIRELATSYGERSEFVVSLPENLGIAS
;
A
#
# COMPACT_ATOMS: atom_id res chain seq x y z
N MET A 1 -9.30 -11.55 13.32
CA MET A 1 -8.38 -12.41 12.57
C MET A 1 -7.21 -11.56 12.10
N GLN A 2 -6.00 -12.10 12.05
CA GLN A 2 -4.84 -11.35 11.56
C GLN A 2 -4.93 -11.24 10.04
N ASN A 3 -4.84 -10.02 9.48
CA ASN A 3 -4.95 -9.79 8.05
C ASN A 3 -3.66 -10.24 7.35
N ARG A 4 -3.66 -11.48 6.86
CA ARG A 4 -2.47 -12.11 6.25
C ARG A 4 -1.98 -11.35 5.02
N HIS A 5 -2.89 -10.83 4.21
CA HIS A 5 -2.57 -10.09 2.99
C HIS A 5 -1.89 -8.76 3.31
N LEU A 6 -2.39 -8.03 4.31
CA LEU A 6 -1.72 -6.82 4.82
C LEU A 6 -0.33 -7.13 5.38
N VAL A 7 -0.19 -8.20 6.17
CA VAL A 7 1.13 -8.61 6.70
C VAL A 7 2.09 -8.98 5.57
N LYS A 8 1.63 -9.74 4.58
CA LYS A 8 2.44 -10.09 3.42
C LYS A 8 2.86 -8.86 2.62
N ALA A 9 1.94 -7.93 2.37
CA ALA A 9 2.23 -6.66 1.70
C ALA A 9 3.36 -5.87 2.40
N ILE A 10 3.34 -5.81 3.73
CA ILE A 10 4.41 -5.17 4.52
C ILE A 10 5.75 -5.93 4.39
N VAL A 11 5.72 -7.27 4.47
CA VAL A 11 6.93 -8.11 4.33
C VAL A 11 7.53 -7.97 2.94
N ASP A 12 6.71 -8.03 1.88
CA ASP A 12 7.14 -7.89 0.49
C ASP A 12 7.79 -6.52 0.26
N MET A 13 7.23 -5.44 0.81
CA MET A 13 7.85 -4.11 0.71
C MET A 13 9.17 -4.02 1.47
N ALA A 14 9.28 -4.62 2.66
CA ALA A 14 10.54 -4.64 3.41
C ALA A 14 11.63 -5.43 2.66
N VAL A 15 11.27 -6.56 2.06
CA VAL A 15 12.17 -7.35 1.19
C VAL A 15 12.56 -6.54 -0.04
N PHE A 16 11.61 -5.90 -0.71
CA PHE A 16 11.91 -5.06 -1.87
C PHE A 16 12.91 -3.95 -1.52
N LEU A 17 12.70 -3.25 -0.41
CA LEU A 17 13.58 -2.15 0.01
C LEU A 17 14.98 -2.62 0.42
N GLU A 18 15.11 -3.78 1.07
CA GLU A 18 16.41 -4.33 1.51
C GLU A 18 17.23 -4.91 0.36
N PHE A 19 16.56 -5.56 -0.60
CA PHE A 19 17.23 -6.34 -1.64
C PHE A 19 17.25 -5.64 -3.01
N THR A 20 16.74 -4.40 -3.11
CA THR A 20 16.89 -3.57 -4.31
C THR A 20 18.14 -2.71 -4.20
N ASP A 21 19.06 -2.89 -5.13
CA ASP A 21 20.26 -2.08 -5.25
C ASP A 21 19.89 -0.62 -5.56
N GLU A 22 20.54 0.32 -4.89
CA GLU A 22 20.31 1.75 -5.05
C GLU A 22 20.61 2.23 -6.47
N ASP A 23 21.56 1.59 -7.16
CA ASP A 23 21.93 1.89 -8.55
C ASP A 23 20.86 1.44 -9.57
N VAL A 24 19.89 0.63 -9.12
CA VAL A 24 18.85 0.04 -9.97
C VAL A 24 17.48 0.65 -9.68
N LEU A 25 17.26 1.28 -8.52
CA LEU A 25 15.98 1.88 -8.15
C LEU A 25 15.61 3.03 -9.09
N ASN A 26 14.61 2.80 -9.93
CA ASN A 26 14.08 3.77 -10.88
C ASN A 26 12.54 3.84 -10.79
N PRO A 27 11.89 4.80 -11.48
CA PRO A 27 10.44 4.94 -11.45
C PRO A 27 9.67 3.68 -11.88
N ASP A 28 10.17 2.93 -12.87
CA ASP A 28 9.49 1.73 -13.37
C ASP A 28 9.49 0.62 -12.31
N ILE A 29 10.62 0.41 -11.64
CA ILE A 29 10.75 -0.58 -10.57
C ILE A 29 9.96 -0.17 -9.33
N SER A 30 9.94 1.12 -9.00
CA SER A 30 9.13 1.66 -7.91
C SER A 30 7.63 1.47 -8.18
N MET A 31 7.20 1.67 -9.43
CA MET A 31 5.82 1.45 -9.85
C MET A 31 5.46 -0.03 -9.80
N ALA A 32 6.33 -0.92 -10.28
CA ALA A 32 6.11 -2.37 -10.21
C ALA A 32 5.95 -2.85 -8.76
N ALA A 33 6.73 -2.32 -7.82
CA ALA A 33 6.58 -2.63 -6.40
C ALA A 33 5.23 -2.14 -5.85
N LEU A 34 4.78 -0.94 -6.24
CA LEU A 34 3.48 -0.40 -5.86
C LEU A 34 2.32 -1.22 -6.44
N GLU A 35 2.43 -1.70 -7.68
CA GLU A 35 1.45 -2.58 -8.31
C GLU A 35 1.37 -3.93 -7.58
N GLN A 36 2.52 -4.51 -7.21
CA GLN A 36 2.55 -5.75 -6.43
C GLN A 36 1.89 -5.57 -5.06
N LEU A 37 2.18 -4.44 -4.39
CA LEU A 37 1.52 -4.07 -3.13
C LEU A 37 0.00 -4.01 -3.32
N ALA A 38 -0.49 -3.28 -4.33
CA ALA A 38 -1.90 -3.14 -4.62
C ALA A 38 -2.57 -4.50 -4.89
N ASN A 39 -1.96 -5.35 -5.70
CA ASN A 39 -2.46 -6.68 -6.03
C ASN A 39 -2.63 -7.57 -4.79
N GLU A 40 -1.67 -7.54 -3.86
CA GLU A 40 -1.76 -8.29 -2.62
C GLU A 40 -2.89 -7.76 -1.72
N LEU A 41 -3.02 -6.44 -1.59
CA LEU A 41 -4.07 -5.80 -0.81
C LEU A 41 -5.47 -6.06 -1.41
N GLN A 42 -5.61 -6.13 -2.73
CA GLN A 42 -6.88 -6.45 -3.39
C GLN A 42 -7.38 -7.88 -3.11
N CYS A 43 -6.51 -8.78 -2.64
CA CYS A 43 -6.88 -10.14 -2.24
C CYS A 43 -7.55 -10.20 -0.85
N MET A 44 -7.57 -9.10 -0.09
CA MET A 44 -8.32 -8.98 1.16
C MET A 44 -9.83 -9.16 0.93
N SER A 45 -10.56 -9.53 1.98
CA SER A 45 -12.03 -9.50 1.95
C SER A 45 -12.55 -8.05 1.91
N GLU A 46 -13.78 -7.84 1.45
CA GLU A 46 -14.37 -6.49 1.36
C GLU A 46 -14.45 -5.77 2.71
N SER A 47 -14.68 -6.49 3.81
CA SER A 47 -14.67 -5.91 5.16
C SER A 47 -13.26 -5.50 5.59
N GLU A 48 -12.23 -6.29 5.26
CA GLU A 48 -10.83 -5.95 5.52
C GLU A 48 -10.38 -4.75 4.68
N LYS A 49 -10.73 -4.73 3.39
CA LYS A 49 -10.47 -3.59 2.50
C LYS A 49 -11.08 -2.30 3.04
N SER A 50 -12.35 -2.35 3.43
CA SER A 50 -13.06 -1.20 4.01
C SER A 50 -12.39 -0.70 5.29
N SER A 51 -12.01 -1.61 6.19
CA SER A 51 -11.32 -1.27 7.44
C SER A 51 -9.94 -0.66 7.20
N VAL A 52 -9.17 -1.18 6.24
CA VAL A 52 -7.86 -0.62 5.87
C VAL A 52 -8.02 0.74 5.21
N ALA A 53 -8.98 0.91 4.31
CA ALA A 53 -9.26 2.18 3.64
C ALA A 53 -9.64 3.28 4.64
N GLU A 54 -10.47 2.96 5.62
CA GLU A 54 -10.84 3.89 6.71
C GLU A 54 -9.60 4.28 7.54
N CYS A 55 -8.78 3.32 7.96
CA CYS A 55 -7.54 3.59 8.69
C CYS A 55 -6.59 4.50 7.89
N ILE A 56 -6.44 4.28 6.58
CA ILE A 56 -5.61 5.12 5.70
C ILE A 56 -6.11 6.57 5.71
N ARG A 57 -7.42 6.76 5.56
CA ARG A 57 -8.03 8.10 5.54
C ARG A 57 -7.90 8.81 6.88
N GLU A 58 -8.05 8.09 7.99
CA GLU A 58 -7.81 8.64 9.34
C GLU A 58 -6.35 9.09 9.51
N LEU A 59 -5.41 8.24 9.09
CA LEU A 59 -3.98 8.52 9.17
C LEU A 59 -3.54 9.68 8.27
N ALA A 60 -4.25 9.96 7.16
CA ALA A 60 -3.87 10.98 6.20
C ALA A 60 -3.60 12.36 6.84
N THR A 61 -4.36 12.71 7.87
CA THR A 61 -4.18 13.95 8.65
C THR A 61 -2.79 14.12 9.26
N SER A 62 -2.07 13.02 9.51
CA SER A 62 -0.70 13.02 10.05
C SER A 62 0.39 13.26 9.01
N TYR A 63 0.06 13.27 7.71
CA TYR A 63 1.02 13.36 6.61
C TYR A 63 1.22 14.77 6.04
N GLY A 64 0.61 15.81 6.64
CA GLY A 64 0.82 17.21 6.28
C GLY A 64 0.47 17.51 4.81
N GLU A 65 1.42 18.05 4.05
CA GLU A 65 1.25 18.37 2.62
C GLU A 65 0.91 17.13 1.75
N ARG A 66 1.22 15.92 2.22
CA ARG A 66 0.91 14.68 1.52
C ARG A 66 -0.47 14.12 1.87
N SER A 67 -1.24 14.79 2.73
CA SER A 67 -2.55 14.31 3.20
C SER A 67 -3.50 14.02 2.05
N GLU A 68 -3.59 14.90 1.04
CA GLU A 68 -4.49 14.70 -0.11
C GLU A 68 -4.14 13.42 -0.89
N PHE A 69 -2.84 13.18 -1.09
CA PHE A 69 -2.36 11.95 -1.70
C PHE A 69 -2.73 10.72 -0.84
N VAL A 70 -2.48 10.78 0.47
CA VAL A 70 -2.77 9.65 1.38
C VAL A 70 -4.27 9.34 1.44
N VAL A 71 -5.14 10.36 1.43
CA VAL A 71 -6.60 10.17 1.35
C VAL A 71 -7.02 9.40 0.09
N SER A 72 -6.33 9.61 -1.03
CA SER A 72 -6.63 8.97 -2.32
C SER A 72 -6.01 7.57 -2.50
N LEU A 73 -5.16 7.13 -1.56
CA LEU A 73 -4.49 5.83 -1.66
C LEU A 73 -5.46 4.64 -1.73
N PRO A 74 -6.57 4.58 -0.98
CA PRO A 74 -7.48 3.45 -1.06
C PRO A 74 -8.02 3.22 -2.48
N GLU A 75 -8.35 4.30 -3.20
CA GLU A 75 -8.80 4.27 -4.58
C GLU A 75 -7.65 3.89 -5.53
N ASN A 76 -6.47 4.50 -5.35
CA ASN A 76 -5.28 4.21 -6.18
C ASN A 76 -4.81 2.75 -6.03
N LEU A 77 -4.98 2.15 -4.85
CA LEU A 77 -4.64 0.75 -4.56
C LEU A 77 -5.76 -0.23 -4.96
N GLY A 78 -6.93 0.26 -5.38
CA GLY A 78 -8.06 -0.56 -5.78
C GLY A 78 -8.76 -1.29 -4.63
N ILE A 79 -8.63 -0.79 -3.40
CA ILE A 79 -9.26 -1.37 -2.20
C ILE A 79 -10.46 -0.54 -1.70
N ALA A 80 -10.77 0.57 -2.35
CA ALA A 80 -12.00 1.32 -2.15
C ALA A 80 -12.53 1.83 -3.49
N SER A 81 -13.82 2.18 -3.52
CA SER A 81 -14.54 2.76 -4.66
C SER A 81 -15.23 4.07 -4.31
#